data_AF-A0A2D9JAQ2-F1
#
_entry.id   AF-A0A2D9JAQ2-F1
#
_cell.length_a   1.000
_cell.length_b   1.000
_cell.length_c   1.000
_cell.angle_alpha   90.00
_cell.angle_beta   90.00
_cell.angle_gamma   90.00
#
_symmetry.space_group_name_H-M   'P 1'
#
loop_
_entity.id
_entity.type
_entity.pdbx_description
1 polymer ?
#
loop_
_entity_poly.entity_id
_entity_poly.type
_entity_poly.pdbx_seq_one_letter_code
_entity_poly.pdbx_strand_id
1 'polypeptide(L)'
;CSFVVAIFGVIAAPLMFYGRDGVFSFFQELNGVYFIPLASVILLGLFHKTADGRSAMAALIVGVVLMVIGTFFGGGDDGWLASTFVNGFHYMGAVFAFLIAMQLVMVAMGIRRDSPYEQRDAKLVDLTPWKPAPYVGGVLVLVCLGVYAFFAI
;
A
#
# COMPACT_ATOMS: atom_id res chain seq x y z
N CYS A 1 0.10 -7.96 -25.76
CA CYS A 1 -0.54 -8.02 -24.42
C CYS A 1 -1.51 -6.85 -24.20
N SER A 2 -1.12 -5.62 -24.51
CA SER A 2 -1.97 -4.43 -24.26
C SER A 2 -3.28 -4.38 -25.04
N PHE A 3 -3.32 -4.92 -26.27
CA PHE A 3 -4.56 -4.97 -27.07
C PHE A 3 -5.64 -5.88 -26.47
N VAL A 4 -5.24 -7.04 -25.93
CA VAL A 4 -6.16 -7.97 -25.27
C VAL A 4 -6.74 -7.34 -24.00
N VAL A 5 -5.88 -6.72 -23.18
CA VAL A 5 -6.31 -5.99 -21.98
C VAL A 5 -7.27 -4.84 -22.34
N ALA A 6 -7.00 -4.12 -23.44
CA ALA A 6 -7.88 -3.04 -23.89
C ALA A 6 -9.27 -3.55 -24.26
N ILE A 7 -9.38 -4.65 -25.02
CA ILE A 7 -10.67 -5.26 -25.36
C ILE A 7 -11.44 -5.66 -24.10
N PHE A 8 -10.79 -6.38 -23.18
CA PHE A 8 -11.43 -6.77 -21.92
C PHE A 8 -11.85 -5.57 -21.08
N GLY A 9 -11.02 -4.51 -21.02
CA GLY A 9 -11.33 -3.29 -20.30
C GLY A 9 -12.56 -2.57 -20.84
N VAL A 10 -12.67 -2.43 -22.17
CA VAL A 10 -13.83 -1.78 -22.81
C VAL A 10 -15.14 -2.56 -22.57
N ILE A 11 -15.08 -3.89 -22.53
CA ILE A 11 -16.24 -4.74 -22.27
C ILE A 11 -16.60 -4.75 -20.77
N ALA A 12 -15.61 -4.91 -19.88
CA ALA A 12 -15.84 -5.06 -18.45
C ALA A 12 -16.25 -3.75 -17.76
N ALA A 13 -15.72 -2.60 -18.20
CA ALA A 13 -16.01 -1.31 -17.58
C ALA A 13 -17.51 -0.98 -17.50
N PRO A 14 -18.32 -1.01 -18.59
CA PRO A 14 -19.75 -0.75 -18.50
C PRO A 14 -20.49 -1.82 -17.69
N LEU A 15 -20.10 -3.11 -17.79
CA LEU A 15 -20.76 -4.19 -17.05
C LEU A 15 -20.60 -4.06 -15.52
N MET A 16 -19.48 -3.50 -15.07
CA MET A 16 -19.16 -3.40 -13.64
C MET A 16 -19.50 -2.04 -13.01
N PHE A 17 -19.49 -0.96 -13.80
CA PHE A 17 -19.56 0.41 -13.28
C PHE A 17 -20.73 1.24 -13.78
N TYR A 18 -21.47 0.81 -14.80
CA TYR A 18 -22.57 1.61 -15.33
C TYR A 18 -23.69 1.78 -14.29
N GLY A 19 -24.00 3.03 -13.96
CA GLY A 19 -25.01 3.38 -12.95
C GLY A 19 -24.61 3.11 -11.50
N ARG A 20 -23.32 2.84 -11.24
CA ARG A 20 -22.80 2.61 -9.88
C ARG A 20 -22.22 3.91 -9.30
N ASP A 21 -22.67 4.29 -8.13
CA ASP A 21 -22.04 5.34 -7.33
C ASP A 21 -20.82 4.82 -6.57
N GLY A 22 -19.89 5.71 -6.21
CA GLY A 22 -18.73 5.32 -5.37
C GLY A 22 -17.67 4.46 -6.07
N VAL A 23 -17.60 4.50 -7.41
CA VAL A 23 -16.61 3.75 -8.21
C VAL A 23 -15.18 3.97 -7.72
N PHE A 24 -14.84 5.20 -7.33
CA PHE A 24 -13.52 5.52 -6.77
C PHE A 24 -13.22 4.74 -5.48
N SER A 25 -14.16 4.69 -4.52
CA SER A 25 -14.00 3.92 -3.28
C SER A 25 -13.82 2.44 -3.55
N PHE A 26 -14.62 1.88 -4.46
CA PHE A 26 -14.48 0.48 -4.88
C PHE A 26 -13.10 0.20 -5.51
N PHE A 27 -12.59 1.08 -6.37
CA PHE A 27 -11.23 0.94 -6.90
C PHE A 27 -10.17 1.04 -5.83
N GLN A 28 -10.33 1.90 -4.83
CA GLN A 28 -9.39 1.99 -3.71
C GLN A 28 -9.37 0.71 -2.89
N GLU A 29 -10.53 0.09 -2.64
CA GLU A 29 -10.64 -1.20 -1.97
C GLU A 29 -9.93 -2.31 -2.75
N LEU A 30 -10.18 -2.42 -4.05
CA LEU A 30 -9.50 -3.39 -4.92
C LEU A 30 -7.98 -3.15 -4.98
N ASN A 31 -7.57 -1.89 -5.06
CA ASN A 31 -6.18 -1.49 -5.07
C ASN A 31 -5.49 -1.85 -3.75
N GLY A 32 -6.19 -1.69 -2.62
CA GLY A 32 -5.71 -2.06 -1.30
C GLY A 32 -5.31 -3.52 -1.20
N VAL A 33 -5.99 -4.44 -1.90
CA VAL A 33 -5.74 -5.89 -1.81
C VAL A 33 -4.29 -6.26 -2.12
N TYR A 34 -3.71 -5.64 -3.14
CA TYR A 34 -2.34 -5.93 -3.55
C TYR A 34 -1.34 -4.86 -3.14
N PHE A 35 -1.75 -3.59 -3.03
CA PHE A 35 -0.82 -2.53 -2.62
C PHE A 35 -0.45 -2.60 -1.16
N ILE A 36 -1.35 -2.96 -0.24
CA ILE A 36 -1.04 -3.01 1.19
C ILE A 36 0.05 -4.05 1.51
N PRO A 37 -0.05 -5.30 1.03
CA PRO A 37 1.01 -6.29 1.24
C PRO A 37 2.32 -5.86 0.56
N LEU A 38 2.25 -5.36 -0.68
CA LEU A 38 3.44 -4.93 -1.42
C LEU A 38 4.16 -3.76 -0.73
N ALA A 39 3.41 -2.75 -0.29
CA ALA A 39 3.93 -1.60 0.44
C ALA A 39 4.65 -2.05 1.73
N SER A 40 4.08 -3.02 2.46
CA SER A 40 4.70 -3.53 3.70
C SER A 40 6.06 -4.16 3.45
N VAL A 41 6.20 -4.94 2.37
CA VAL A 41 7.45 -5.62 2.01
C VAL A 41 8.48 -4.62 1.48
N ILE A 42 8.06 -3.69 0.62
CA ILE A 42 8.94 -2.66 0.08
C ILE A 42 9.48 -1.78 1.20
N LEU A 43 8.61 -1.29 2.09
CA LEU A 43 9.04 -0.41 3.19
C LEU A 43 9.98 -1.15 4.13
N LEU A 44 9.68 -2.38 4.53
CA LEU A 44 10.61 -3.13 5.36
C LEU A 44 11.94 -3.39 4.64
N GLY A 45 11.91 -3.75 3.36
CA GLY A 45 13.12 -3.99 2.56
C GLY A 45 14.01 -2.75 2.42
N LEU A 46 13.41 -1.55 2.39
CA LEU A 46 14.14 -0.28 2.34
C LEU A 46 14.75 0.10 3.70
N PHE A 47 14.02 -0.10 4.79
CA PHE A 47 14.42 0.37 6.12
C PHE A 47 15.16 -0.69 6.97
N HIS A 48 15.01 -1.97 6.67
CA HIS A 48 15.58 -3.07 7.45
C HIS A 48 16.59 -3.89 6.63
N LYS A 49 17.89 -3.62 6.83
CA LYS A 49 18.99 -4.19 6.01
C LYS A 49 19.04 -5.73 6.01
N THR A 50 18.56 -6.40 7.05
CA THR A 50 18.60 -7.87 7.13
C THR A 50 17.27 -8.56 6.82
N ALA A 51 16.24 -7.83 6.36
CA ALA A 51 14.99 -8.45 5.94
C ALA A 51 15.23 -9.44 4.77
N ASP A 52 14.65 -10.63 4.91
CA ASP A 52 14.85 -11.76 3.98
C ASP A 52 13.61 -12.03 3.11
N GLY A 53 13.82 -12.66 1.96
CA GLY A 53 12.77 -13.04 1.02
C GLY A 53 11.70 -13.95 1.62
N ARG A 54 12.03 -14.77 2.63
CA ARG A 54 11.04 -15.61 3.33
C ARG A 54 10.04 -14.77 4.11
N SER A 55 10.52 -13.76 4.84
CA SER A 55 9.67 -12.83 5.60
C SER A 55 8.74 -12.03 4.67
N ALA A 56 9.28 -11.60 3.53
CA ALA A 56 8.53 -10.91 2.49
C ALA A 56 7.43 -11.80 1.86
N MET A 57 7.77 -13.04 1.51
CA MET A 57 6.80 -13.97 0.92
C MET A 57 5.66 -14.29 1.89
N ALA A 58 5.96 -14.52 3.16
CA ALA A 58 4.94 -14.70 4.19
C ALA A 58 4.04 -13.47 4.32
N ALA A 59 4.60 -12.26 4.32
CA ALA A 59 3.82 -11.02 4.35
C ALA A 59 2.92 -10.83 3.13
N LEU A 60 3.39 -11.18 1.94
CA LEU A 60 2.57 -11.13 0.72
C LEU A 60 1.39 -12.10 0.80
N ILE A 61 1.63 -13.36 1.17
CA ILE A 61 0.58 -14.37 1.24
C ILE A 61 -0.44 -14.01 2.32
N VAL A 62 0.02 -13.77 3.55
CA VAL A 62 -0.86 -13.41 4.67
C VAL A 62 -1.59 -12.11 4.37
N GLY A 63 -0.89 -11.11 3.83
CA GLY A 63 -1.46 -9.82 3.50
C GLY A 63 -2.57 -9.92 2.47
N VAL A 64 -2.35 -10.64 1.36
CA VAL A 64 -3.39 -10.84 0.34
C VAL A 64 -4.60 -11.58 0.93
N VAL A 65 -4.37 -12.63 1.73
CA VAL A 65 -5.45 -13.39 2.38
C VAL A 65 -6.28 -12.49 3.30
N LEU A 66 -5.64 -11.74 4.19
CA LEU A 66 -6.33 -10.81 5.09
C LEU A 66 -7.09 -9.77 4.27
N MET A 67 -6.44 -9.13 3.30
CA MET A 67 -7.08 -8.12 2.48
C MET A 67 -8.29 -8.65 1.70
N VAL A 68 -8.22 -9.84 1.11
CA VAL A 68 -9.37 -10.48 0.44
C VAL A 68 -10.50 -10.72 1.43
N ILE A 69 -10.19 -11.20 2.64
CA ILE A 69 -11.19 -11.41 3.70
C ILE A 69 -11.87 -10.10 4.08
N GLY A 70 -11.11 -9.04 4.36
CA GLY A 70 -11.70 -7.75 4.71
C GLY A 70 -12.49 -7.11 3.56
N THR A 71 -11.92 -7.08 2.36
CA THR A 71 -12.53 -6.41 1.20
C THR A 71 -13.80 -7.10 0.72
N PHE A 72 -13.83 -8.44 0.64
CA PHE A 72 -14.97 -9.16 0.06
C PHE A 72 -15.86 -9.86 1.08
N PHE A 73 -15.36 -10.15 2.28
CA PHE A 73 -16.07 -10.86 3.34
C PHE A 73 -16.21 -10.01 4.63
N GLY A 74 -15.94 -8.70 4.54
CA GLY A 74 -16.05 -7.74 5.65
C GLY A 74 -17.46 -7.51 6.17
N GLY A 75 -18.48 -7.88 5.39
CA GLY A 75 -19.91 -7.76 5.72
C GLY A 75 -20.55 -6.41 5.40
N GLY A 76 -19.84 -5.51 4.69
CA GLY A 76 -20.36 -4.18 4.34
C GLY A 76 -20.52 -3.28 5.57
N ASP A 77 -21.51 -2.38 5.52
CA ASP A 77 -21.73 -1.36 6.55
C ASP A 77 -22.17 -1.94 7.91
N ASP A 78 -22.89 -3.06 7.91
CA ASP A 78 -23.30 -3.78 9.13
C ASP A 78 -22.34 -4.94 9.49
N GLY A 79 -21.22 -5.03 8.77
CA GLY A 79 -20.26 -6.09 8.89
C GLY A 79 -19.31 -5.97 10.08
N TRP A 80 -18.55 -7.05 10.34
CA TRP A 80 -17.49 -7.03 11.36
C TRP A 80 -16.40 -6.02 11.01
N LEU A 81 -16.17 -5.74 9.72
CA LEU A 81 -15.16 -4.78 9.32
C LEU A 81 -15.53 -3.36 9.77
N ALA A 82 -16.76 -2.93 9.51
CA ALA A 82 -17.24 -1.61 9.92
C ALA A 82 -17.33 -1.50 11.45
N SER A 83 -17.82 -2.53 12.14
CA SER A 83 -17.92 -2.50 13.60
C SER A 83 -16.58 -2.55 14.34
N THR A 84 -15.54 -3.15 13.73
CA THR A 84 -14.21 -3.28 14.35
C THR A 84 -13.25 -2.17 13.93
N PHE A 85 -13.27 -1.78 12.65
CA PHE A 85 -12.30 -0.86 12.05
C PHE A 85 -12.93 0.46 11.61
N VAL A 86 -14.23 0.68 11.78
CA VAL A 86 -14.99 1.85 11.32
C VAL A 86 -15.13 1.94 9.80
N ASN A 87 -14.06 1.70 9.03
CA ASN A 87 -14.10 1.66 7.57
C ASN A 87 -12.92 0.85 6.97
N GLY A 88 -12.99 0.62 5.66
CA GLY A 88 -11.99 -0.11 4.89
C GLY A 88 -10.57 0.47 4.97
N PHE A 89 -10.41 1.79 5.08
CA PHE A 89 -9.08 2.41 5.13
C PHE A 89 -8.35 2.13 6.45
N HIS A 90 -9.07 2.16 7.58
CA HIS A 90 -8.50 1.78 8.87
C HIS A 90 -8.17 0.29 8.92
N TYR A 91 -8.99 -0.55 8.29
CA TYR A 91 -8.67 -1.96 8.12
C TYR A 91 -7.37 -2.16 7.32
N MET A 92 -7.24 -1.49 6.17
CA MET A 92 -6.00 -1.49 5.38
C MET A 92 -4.79 -1.05 6.20
N GLY A 93 -4.91 0.03 6.97
CA GLY A 93 -3.85 0.52 7.85
C GLY A 93 -3.49 -0.47 8.96
N ALA A 94 -4.48 -1.13 9.56
CA ALA A 94 -4.25 -2.14 10.59
C ALA A 94 -3.55 -3.38 10.02
N VAL A 95 -3.98 -3.87 8.85
CA VAL A 95 -3.30 -4.97 8.15
C VAL A 95 -1.88 -4.58 7.78
N PHE A 96 -1.66 -3.37 7.24
CA PHE A 96 -0.33 -2.86 6.94
C PHE A 96 0.59 -2.88 8.17
N ALA A 97 0.13 -2.32 9.29
CA ALA A 97 0.90 -2.28 10.54
C ALA A 97 1.18 -3.69 11.08
N PHE A 98 0.19 -4.58 11.02
CA PHE A 98 0.33 -5.99 11.37
C PHE A 98 1.41 -6.68 10.51
N LEU A 99 1.40 -6.48 9.19
CA LEU A 99 2.39 -7.09 8.30
C LEU A 99 3.81 -6.59 8.56
N ILE A 100 3.98 -5.29 8.88
CA ILE A 100 5.28 -4.75 9.31
C ILE A 100 5.73 -5.42 10.62
N ALA A 101 4.85 -5.47 11.63
CA ALA A 101 5.16 -6.08 12.92
C ALA A 101 5.49 -7.57 12.77
N MET A 102 4.70 -8.31 11.99
CA MET A 102 4.91 -9.72 11.70
C MET A 102 6.28 -9.97 11.08
N GLN A 103 6.68 -9.15 10.09
CA GLN A 103 7.99 -9.30 9.47
C GLN A 103 9.14 -8.95 10.43
N LEU A 104 8.99 -7.91 11.25
CA LEU A 104 9.99 -7.57 12.28
C LEU A 104 10.16 -8.71 13.30
N VAL A 105 9.05 -9.34 13.72
CA VAL A 105 9.07 -10.52 14.59
C VAL A 105 9.78 -11.68 13.91
N MET A 106 9.47 -11.98 12.64
CA MET A 106 10.16 -13.04 11.89
C MET A 106 11.67 -12.80 11.81
N VAL A 107 12.08 -11.56 11.56
CA VAL A 107 13.50 -11.18 11.55
C VAL A 107 14.14 -11.37 12.94
N ALA A 108 13.45 -10.98 14.01
CA ALA A 108 13.91 -11.18 15.39
C ALA A 108 14.01 -12.68 15.77
N MET A 109 13.16 -13.53 15.20
CA MET A 109 13.21 -14.99 15.34
C MET A 109 14.30 -15.66 14.48
N GLY A 110 15.06 -14.88 13.71
CA GLY A 110 16.17 -15.38 12.89
C GLY A 110 15.82 -15.67 11.43
N ILE A 111 14.58 -15.39 10.98
CA ILE A 111 14.24 -15.41 9.55
C ILE A 111 14.74 -14.10 8.93
N ARG A 112 16.04 -14.06 8.68
CA ARG A 112 16.77 -12.88 8.23
C ARG A 112 17.92 -13.28 7.30
N ARG A 113 18.45 -12.32 6.56
CA ARG A 113 19.65 -12.53 5.75
C ARG A 113 20.87 -12.73 6.65
N ASP A 114 21.81 -13.55 6.17
CA ASP A 114 23.09 -13.78 6.87
C ASP A 114 23.96 -12.52 6.91
N SER A 115 23.91 -11.71 5.84
CA SER A 115 24.60 -10.43 5.74
C SER A 115 23.60 -9.28 5.52
N PRO A 116 23.85 -8.10 6.12
CA PRO A 116 23.06 -6.91 5.84
C PRO A 116 23.13 -6.54 4.35
N TYR A 117 22.00 -6.12 3.80
CA TYR A 117 21.91 -5.55 2.47
C TYR A 117 22.73 -4.26 2.37
N GLU A 118 23.55 -4.19 1.32
CA GLU A 118 24.28 -3.00 0.92
C GLU A 118 23.71 -2.48 -0.39
N GLN A 119 23.15 -1.28 -0.34
CA GLN A 119 22.66 -0.61 -1.54
C GLN A 119 23.86 -0.22 -2.41
N ARG A 120 23.91 -0.77 -3.63
CA ARG A 120 24.93 -0.43 -4.62
C ARG A 120 24.39 0.63 -5.56
N ASP A 121 25.03 1.78 -5.59
CA ASP A 121 24.76 2.81 -6.59
C ASP A 121 25.45 2.42 -7.91
N ALA A 122 24.65 2.17 -8.94
CA ALA A 122 25.15 1.88 -10.28
C ALA A 122 25.71 3.12 -11.00
N LYS A 123 25.48 4.33 -10.45
CA LYS A 123 25.91 5.62 -11.00
C LYS A 123 25.48 5.85 -12.46
N LEU A 124 24.38 5.22 -12.87
CA LEU A 124 23.83 5.32 -14.23
C LEU A 124 23.08 6.63 -14.46
N VAL A 125 22.67 7.30 -13.38
CA VAL A 125 21.93 8.56 -13.40
C VAL A 125 22.40 9.46 -12.26
N ASP A 126 22.30 10.79 -12.46
CA ASP A 126 22.56 11.76 -11.39
C ASP A 126 21.36 11.79 -10.42
N LEU A 127 21.62 11.41 -9.17
CA LEU A 127 20.64 11.42 -8.08
C LEU A 127 20.70 12.69 -7.23
N THR A 128 21.55 13.66 -7.59
CA THR A 128 21.67 14.93 -6.87
C THR A 128 20.35 15.69 -6.96
N PRO A 129 19.70 16.01 -5.83
CA PRO A 129 18.49 16.82 -5.85
C PRO A 129 18.76 18.16 -6.53
N TRP A 130 17.87 18.59 -7.44
CA TRP A 130 17.95 19.90 -8.06
C TRP A 130 17.89 21.01 -6.99
N LYS A 131 18.68 22.09 -7.15
CA LYS A 131 18.89 23.12 -6.10
C LYS A 131 17.62 23.65 -5.42
N PRO A 132 16.51 23.91 -6.14
CA PRO A 132 15.28 24.41 -5.54
C PRO A 132 14.41 23.35 -4.83
N ALA A 133 14.76 22.06 -4.93
CA ALA A 133 14.00 20.94 -4.36
C ALA A 133 13.51 21.18 -2.91
N PRO A 134 14.35 21.58 -1.94
CA PRO A 134 13.89 21.78 -0.57
C PRO A 134 12.88 22.93 -0.45
N TYR A 135 13.03 24.01 -1.23
CA TYR A 135 12.09 25.13 -1.19
C TYR A 135 10.74 24.74 -1.79
N VAL A 136 10.74 24.06 -2.95
CA VAL A 136 9.50 23.59 -3.56
C VAL A 136 8.79 22.57 -2.69
N GLY A 137 9.54 21.62 -2.10
CA GLY A 137 8.99 20.67 -1.14
C GLY A 137 8.38 21.35 0.08
N GLY A 138 9.06 22.34 0.66
CA GLY A 138 8.56 23.12 1.78
C GLY A 138 7.27 23.89 1.44
N VAL A 139 7.22 24.55 0.29
CA VAL A 139 6.00 25.24 -0.19
C VAL A 139 4.86 24.25 -0.38
N LEU A 140 5.10 23.08 -1.00
CA LEU A 140 4.08 22.05 -1.18
C LEU A 140 3.51 21.56 0.16
N VAL A 141 4.36 21.31 1.17
CA VAL A 141 3.92 20.92 2.51
C VAL A 141 3.07 22.02 3.14
N LEU A 142 3.51 23.28 3.07
CA LEU A 142 2.76 24.42 3.61
C LEU A 142 1.40 24.60 2.93
N VAL A 143 1.33 24.45 1.60
CA VAL A 143 0.08 24.52 0.85
C VAL A 143 -0.87 23.40 1.28
N CYS A 144 -0.37 22.16 1.36
CA CYS A 144 -1.18 21.02 1.81
C CYS A 144 -1.76 21.27 3.21
N LEU A 145 -0.90 21.64 4.19
CA LEU A 145 -1.35 21.93 5.55
C LEU A 145 -2.31 23.13 5.60
N GLY A 146 -2.06 24.15 4.79
CA GLY A 146 -2.91 25.34 4.69
C GLY A 146 -4.31 25.04 4.17
N VAL A 147 -4.43 24.18 3.16
CA VAL A 147 -5.74 23.70 2.65
C VAL A 147 -6.50 22.97 3.75
N TYR A 148 -5.87 22.04 4.45
CA TYR A 148 -6.50 21.33 5.56
C TYR A 148 -6.93 22.27 6.69
N ALA A 149 -6.07 23.22 7.08
CA ALA A 149 -6.40 24.18 8.13
C ALA A 149 -7.55 25.13 7.73
N PHE A 150 -7.58 25.60 6.47
CA PHE A 150 -8.62 26.49 5.97
C PHE A 150 -10.02 25.85 5.95
N PHE A 151 -10.12 24.59 5.51
CA PHE A 151 -11.40 23.85 5.47
C PHE A 151 -11.77 23.18 6.80
N ALA A 152 -10.87 23.17 7.79
CA ALA A 152 -11.15 22.67 9.13
C ALA A 152 -11.85 23.71 10.03
N ILE A 153 -11.85 24.98 9.62
CA ILE A 153 -12.60 26.09 10.25
C ILE A 153 -14.00 26.14 9.63
#